data_AF-A0A662H069-F1
#
_entry.id   AF-A0A662H069-F1
#
_cell.length_a   1.000
_cell.length_b   1.000
_cell.length_c   1.000
_cell.angle_alpha   90.00
_cell.angle_beta   90.00
_cell.angle_gamma   90.00
#
_symmetry.space_group_name_H-M   'P 1'
#
loop_
_entity.id
_entity.type
_entity.pdbx_description
1 polymer ?
#
loop_
_entity_poly.entity_id
_entity_poly.type
_entity_poly.pdbx_seq_one_letter_code
_entity_poly.pdbx_strand_id
1 'polypeptide(L)'
;MKNYLNDVVMANITIPSLSKFKEGIRDLDPSMLEIRLPPPRIYERVEDGGGMEIGFIAEELPEFLRRGDGYDLKALVAILALKVSRLEKELSKLKTR
;
A
#
# COMPACT_ATOMS: atom_id res chain seq x y z
N MET A 1 -10.20 -32.87 -10.41
CA MET A 1 -10.86 -31.56 -10.26
C MET A 1 -10.28 -30.91 -9.01
N LYS A 2 -9.28 -30.03 -9.16
CA LYS A 2 -8.62 -29.34 -8.03
C LYS A 2 -9.22 -27.94 -7.91
N ASN A 3 -9.77 -27.65 -6.73
CA ASN A 3 -10.34 -26.35 -6.37
C ASN A 3 -9.21 -25.33 -6.17
N TYR A 4 -8.99 -24.45 -7.16
CA TYR A 4 -8.02 -23.34 -7.05
C TYR A 4 -8.70 -22.02 -6.66
N LEU A 5 -9.65 -22.09 -5.73
CA LEU A 5 -10.24 -20.92 -5.07
C LEU A 5 -9.66 -20.70 -3.66
N ASN A 6 -8.68 -21.49 -3.25
CA ASN A 6 -8.12 -21.47 -1.89
C ASN A 6 -6.59 -21.39 -1.91
N ASP A 7 -6.04 -20.22 -2.20
CA ASP A 7 -4.76 -19.82 -1.60
C ASP A 7 -4.65 -18.29 -1.41
N VAL A 8 -5.79 -17.62 -1.20
CA VAL A 8 -5.77 -16.51 -0.25
C VAL A 8 -5.59 -17.18 1.10
N VAL A 9 -4.33 -17.33 1.52
CA VAL A 9 -3.98 -17.77 2.86
C VAL A 9 -4.77 -16.87 3.81
N MET A 10 -5.77 -17.43 4.49
CA MET A 10 -6.39 -16.84 5.68
C MET A 10 -5.38 -16.82 6.83
N ALA A 11 -4.20 -16.27 6.62
CA ALA A 11 -3.40 -15.75 7.69
C ALA A 11 -4.09 -14.44 8.03
N ASN A 12 -4.76 -14.37 9.18
CA ASN A 12 -4.97 -13.09 9.83
C ASN A 12 -3.56 -12.51 10.05
N ILE A 13 -3.06 -11.70 9.10
CA ILE A 13 -1.77 -11.03 9.21
C ILE A 13 -1.95 -9.99 10.30
N THR A 14 -1.75 -10.42 11.54
CA THR A 14 -1.65 -9.52 12.67
C THR A 14 -0.32 -8.83 12.53
N ILE A 15 -0.35 -7.54 12.20
CA ILE A 15 0.84 -6.70 12.19
C ILE A 15 1.08 -6.26 13.64
N PRO A 16 2.11 -6.76 14.36
CA PRO A 16 2.41 -6.28 15.70
C PRO A 16 2.79 -4.80 15.59
N SER A 17 1.97 -3.93 16.16
CA SER A 17 2.07 -2.47 15.94
C SER A 17 1.80 -1.67 17.23
N LEU A 18 1.93 -2.29 18.40
CA LEU A 18 1.79 -1.58 19.67
C LEU A 18 2.92 -0.57 19.85
N SER A 19 2.63 0.55 20.52
CA SER A 19 3.60 1.62 20.79
C SER A 19 4.83 1.14 21.53
N LYS A 20 4.69 0.15 22.43
CA LYS A 20 5.80 -0.48 23.16
C LYS A 20 6.86 -1.16 22.28
N PHE A 21 6.56 -1.37 20.99
CA PHE A 21 7.49 -1.92 20.00
C PHE A 21 8.04 -0.85 19.05
N LYS A 22 7.90 0.43 19.39
CA LYS A 22 8.30 1.57 18.55
C LYS A 22 9.05 2.61 19.36
N GLU A 23 10.05 3.20 18.73
CA GLU A 23 10.79 4.36 19.24
C GLU A 23 10.83 5.44 18.16
N GLY A 24 11.01 6.71 18.56
CA GLY A 24 11.14 7.82 17.61
C GLY A 24 9.89 8.10 16.74
N ILE A 25 8.69 7.86 17.29
CA ILE A 25 7.42 8.12 16.61
C ILE A 25 7.32 9.61 16.26
N ARG A 26 7.03 9.89 14.99
CA ARG A 26 6.90 11.23 14.41
C ARG A 26 5.73 11.24 13.43
N ASP A 27 5.13 12.40 13.26
CA ASP A 27 4.10 12.60 12.24
C ASP A 27 4.70 12.49 10.83
N LEU A 28 3.89 12.04 9.88
CA LEU A 28 4.25 12.05 8.47
C LEU A 28 4.39 13.50 7.98
N ASP A 29 5.48 13.78 7.27
CA ASP A 29 5.68 15.08 6.64
C ASP A 29 4.54 15.37 5.65
N PRO A 30 3.86 16.53 5.72
CA PRO A 30 2.80 16.90 4.78
C PRO A 30 3.22 16.82 3.30
N SER A 31 4.51 17.01 2.98
CA SER A 31 5.05 16.87 1.62
C SER A 31 4.83 15.47 1.03
N MET A 32 4.62 14.44 1.86
CA MET A 32 4.25 13.09 1.43
C MET A 32 2.94 13.06 0.62
N LEU A 33 2.07 14.07 0.78
CA LEU A 33 0.86 14.22 -0.01
C LEU A 33 1.13 14.51 -1.50
N GLU A 34 2.27 15.12 -1.83
CA GLU A 34 2.62 15.51 -3.20
C GLU A 34 3.26 14.35 -3.99
N ILE A 35 3.56 13.24 -3.30
CA ILE A 35 4.18 12.06 -3.90
C ILE A 35 3.23 11.45 -4.95
N ARG A 36 3.74 11.27 -6.16
CA ARG A 36 3.01 10.60 -7.23
C ARG A 36 3.29 9.11 -7.16
N LEU A 37 2.25 8.33 -6.91
CA LEU A 37 2.30 6.88 -7.04
C LEU A 37 2.08 6.53 -8.52
N PRO A 38 2.80 5.56 -9.08
CA PRO A 38 2.53 5.04 -10.42
C PRO A 38 1.12 4.42 -10.46
N PRO A 39 0.51 4.27 -11.63
CA PRO A 39 -0.76 3.57 -11.76
C PRO A 39 -0.58 2.07 -11.40
N PRO A 40 -1.55 1.44 -10.71
CA PRO A 40 -1.53 -0.01 -10.54
C PRO A 40 -1.68 -0.70 -11.91
N ARG A 41 -1.11 -1.89 -12.06
CA ARG A 41 -1.11 -2.68 -13.30
C ARG A 41 -1.63 -4.08 -13.05
N ILE A 42 -2.16 -4.68 -14.11
CA ILE A 42 -2.40 -6.12 -14.20
C ILE A 42 -1.16 -6.73 -14.87
N TYR A 43 -0.60 -7.78 -14.30
CA TYR A 43 0.54 -8.50 -14.88
C TYR A 43 0.46 -10.00 -14.60
N GLU A 44 1.15 -10.78 -15.41
CA GLU A 44 1.32 -12.22 -15.16
C GLU A 44 2.61 -12.45 -14.39
N ARG A 45 2.53 -13.17 -13.27
CA ARG A 45 3.71 -13.51 -12.48
C ARG A 45 4.56 -14.54 -13.21
N VAL A 46 5.85 -14.25 -13.35
CA VAL A 46 6.80 -15.11 -14.08
C VAL A 46 7.18 -16.36 -13.27
N GLU A 47 7.15 -16.26 -11.93
CA GLU A 47 7.48 -17.36 -11.01
C GLU A 47 6.23 -17.97 -10.36
N ASP A 48 6.34 -19.22 -9.89
CA ASP A 48 5.29 -19.97 -9.17
C ASP A 48 3.97 -20.17 -9.94
N GLY A 49 4.06 -20.85 -11.09
CA GLY A 49 2.91 -21.48 -11.75
C GLY A 49 2.06 -20.58 -12.65
N GLY A 50 2.43 -19.31 -12.83
CA GLY A 50 1.72 -18.36 -13.69
C GLY A 50 0.38 -17.94 -13.10
N GLY A 51 0.14 -16.64 -13.03
CA GLY A 51 -1.11 -16.10 -12.49
C GLY A 51 -1.23 -14.61 -12.76
N MET A 52 -2.43 -14.17 -13.12
CA MET A 52 -2.71 -12.74 -13.23
C MET A 52 -2.85 -12.11 -11.86
N GLU A 53 -2.08 -11.06 -11.63
CA GLU A 53 -2.07 -10.26 -10.41
C GLU A 53 -2.37 -8.80 -10.71
N ILE A 54 -2.79 -8.06 -9.66
CA ILE A 54 -2.95 -6.61 -9.69
C ILE A 54 -2.00 -6.04 -8.65
N GLY A 55 -1.13 -5.11 -9.06
CA GLY A 55 -0.14 -4.56 -8.14
C GLY A 55 0.64 -3.38 -8.71
N PHE A 56 1.81 -3.14 -8.11
CA PHE A 56 2.75 -2.12 -8.53
C PHE A 56 4.06 -2.77 -8.97
N ILE A 57 4.71 -2.17 -9.96
CA ILE A 57 6.10 -2.49 -10.30
C ILE A 57 7.00 -1.75 -9.31
N ALA A 58 7.81 -2.47 -8.55
CA ALA A 58 8.59 -1.92 -7.44
C ALA A 58 9.57 -0.83 -7.91
N GLU A 59 10.16 -1.02 -9.09
CA GLU A 59 11.11 -0.10 -9.74
C GLU A 59 10.48 1.22 -10.19
N GLU A 60 9.15 1.28 -10.27
CA GLU A 60 8.40 2.49 -10.60
C GLU A 60 7.95 3.25 -9.34
N LEU A 61 7.97 2.60 -8.18
CA LEU A 61 7.62 3.25 -6.91
C LEU A 61 8.75 4.20 -6.47
N PRO A 62 8.43 5.27 -5.72
CA PRO A 62 9.43 6.07 -5.03
C PRO A 62 10.40 5.23 -4.19
N GLU A 63 11.68 5.61 -4.15
CA GLU A 63 12.75 4.82 -3.50
C GLU A 63 12.44 4.43 -2.06
N PHE A 64 11.88 5.36 -1.27
CA PHE A 64 11.55 5.11 0.14
C PHE A 64 10.39 4.11 0.35
N LEU A 65 9.67 3.74 -0.71
CA LEU A 65 8.68 2.66 -0.71
C LEU A 65 9.28 1.32 -1.14
N ARG A 66 10.46 1.29 -1.76
CA ARG A 66 11.09 0.04 -2.22
C ARG A 66 11.74 -0.68 -1.05
N ARG A 67 11.70 -2.01 -1.09
CA ARG A 67 12.30 -2.86 -0.06
C ARG A 67 12.69 -4.21 -0.63
N GLY A 68 13.99 -4.47 -0.71
CA GLY A 68 14.50 -5.66 -1.41
C GLY A 68 13.99 -5.69 -2.85
N ASP A 69 13.51 -6.85 -3.29
CA ASP A 69 12.92 -7.06 -4.63
C ASP A 69 11.42 -6.68 -4.70
N GLY A 70 10.91 -5.94 -3.71
CA GLY A 70 9.51 -5.52 -3.63
C GLY A 70 9.34 -4.13 -3.03
N TYR A 71 8.23 -3.92 -2.32
CA TYR A 71 7.90 -2.64 -1.69
C TYR A 71 7.30 -2.80 -0.29
N ASP A 72 7.44 -1.76 0.54
CA ASP A 72 6.87 -1.73 1.88
C ASP A 72 5.37 -1.41 1.82
N LEU A 73 4.55 -2.46 1.91
CA LEU A 73 3.10 -2.36 1.90
C LEU A 73 2.56 -1.46 3.04
N LYS A 74 3.19 -1.46 4.22
CA LYS A 74 2.71 -0.65 5.35
C LYS A 74 2.90 0.84 5.05
N ALA A 75 4.04 1.20 4.49
CA ALA A 75 4.32 2.58 4.09
C ALA A 75 3.37 3.02 2.96
N LEU A 76 3.14 2.17 1.96
CA LEU A 76 2.21 2.45 0.87
C LEU A 76 0.78 2.70 1.39
N VAL A 77 0.27 1.82 2.27
CA VAL A 77 -1.06 1.96 2.86
C VAL A 77 -1.17 3.25 3.69
N ALA A 78 -0.14 3.61 4.47
CA ALA A 78 -0.14 4.84 5.26
C ALA A 78 -0.23 6.10 4.38
N ILE A 79 0.47 6.12 3.24
CA ILE A 79 0.41 7.25 2.28
C ILE A 79 -0.93 7.32 1.58
N LEU A 80 -1.49 6.18 1.18
CA LEU A 80 -2.84 6.13 0.60
C LEU A 80 -3.88 6.64 1.60
N ALA A 81 -3.81 6.20 2.87
CA ALA A 81 -4.69 6.70 3.92
C ALA A 81 -4.57 8.22 4.09
N LEU A 82 -3.34 8.76 4.14
CA LEU A 82 -3.11 10.20 4.23
C LEU A 82 -3.72 10.97 3.05
N LYS A 83 -3.56 10.46 1.82
CA LYS A 83 -4.14 11.05 0.61
C LYS A 83 -5.68 11.00 0.62
N VAL A 84 -6.27 9.87 1.02
CA VAL A 84 -7.72 9.72 1.14
C VAL A 84 -8.29 10.68 2.18
N SER A 85 -7.69 10.78 3.37
CA SER A 85 -8.13 11.73 4.39
C SER A 85 -8.08 13.18 3.93
N ARG A 86 -7.10 13.57 3.10
CA ARG A 86 -7.07 14.89 2.46
C ARG A 86 -8.27 15.07 1.52
N LEU A 87 -8.55 14.08 0.66
CA LEU A 87 -9.69 14.13 -0.26
C LEU A 87 -11.02 14.25 0.48
N GLU A 88 -11.22 13.48 1.54
CA GLU A 88 -12.42 13.52 2.38
C GLU A 88 -12.62 14.90 3.03
N LYS A 89 -11.53 15.51 3.51
CA LYS A 89 -11.54 16.86 4.09
C LYS A 89 -11.85 17.95 3.06
N GLU A 90 -11.31 17.85 1.84
CA GLU A 90 -11.64 18.82 0.80
C GLU A 90 -13.08 18.63 0.30
N LEU A 91 -13.55 17.38 0.17
CA LEU A 91 -14.92 17.08 -0.21
C LEU A 91 -15.94 17.59 0.82
N SER A 92 -15.65 17.50 2.11
CA SER A 92 -16.55 18.00 3.16
C SER A 92 -16.69 19.53 3.09
N LYS A 93 -15.60 20.26 2.85
CA LYS A 93 -15.64 21.72 2.64
C LYS A 93 -16.51 22.11 1.44
N LEU A 94 -16.45 21.35 0.35
CA LEU A 94 -17.26 21.59 -0.84
C LEU A 94 -18.76 21.38 -0.59
N LYS A 95 -19.13 20.37 0.21
CA LYS A 95 -20.52 20.08 0.57
C LYS A 95 -21.14 21.08 1.56
N THR A 96 -20.33 21.94 2.17
CA THR A 96 -20.79 22.96 3.13
C THR A 96 -21.02 24.32 2.45
N ARG A 97 -20.82 24.41 1.13
CA ARG A 97 -21.21 25.54 0.27
C ARG A 97 -22.45 25.17 -0.54
#